data_AF-V4L586-F1
#
_entry.id   AF-V4L586-F1
#
_cell.length_a   1.000
_cell.length_b   1.000
_cell.length_c   1.000
_cell.angle_alpha   90.00
_cell.angle_beta   90.00
_cell.angle_gamma   90.00
#
_symmetry.space_group_name_H-M   'P 1'
#
loop_
_entity.id
_entity.type
_entity.pdbx_description
1 polymer ?
#
loop_
_entity_poly.entity_id
_entity_poly.type
_entity_poly.pdbx_seq_one_letter_code
_entity_poly.pdbx_strand_id
1 'polypeptide(L)'
;MPPRRRQEKKEYVLEKSLPPEKPKSNASHAERITYEKHASDMVDVCCLMLATMNSDLQKQYENVESPIDMITSLKGMFQEQGMVKALIDCKLPTDSPVSPHVIKMKGYIDNLAKLDCPISQDLAIDLILKSLSSSYDQFVMNYNMHNLTKTLTELHGMLRSAESNIKKGTPHVLM
;
A
#
# COMPACT_ATOMS: atom_id res chain seq x y z
N MET A 1 18.70 27.61 26.56
CA MET A 1 18.19 27.97 25.23
C MET A 1 18.86 27.04 24.22
N PRO A 2 18.16 26.10 23.58
CA PRO A 2 18.80 25.18 22.63
C PRO A 2 19.27 25.97 21.40
N PRO A 3 20.46 25.68 20.85
CA PRO A 3 20.95 26.38 19.67
C PRO A 3 20.00 26.09 18.50
N ARG A 4 19.50 27.16 17.86
CA ARG A 4 18.77 27.09 16.60
C ARG A 4 19.63 26.31 15.60
N ARG A 5 19.20 25.10 15.20
CA ARG A 5 19.84 24.38 14.10
C ARG A 5 19.84 25.32 12.90
N ARG A 6 21.00 25.62 12.33
CA ARG A 6 21.07 26.26 11.01
C ARG A 6 20.36 25.32 10.05
N GLN A 7 19.22 25.72 9.49
CA GLN A 7 18.55 24.94 8.45
C GLN A 7 19.40 25.06 7.18
N GLU A 8 20.35 24.17 6.99
CA GLU A 8 21.04 24.03 5.70
C GLU A 8 20.01 23.47 4.71
N LYS A 9 19.71 24.23 3.64
CA LYS A 9 18.75 23.82 2.61
C LYS A 9 19.36 22.71 1.73
N LYS A 10 19.24 21.46 2.17
CA LYS A 10 19.70 20.25 1.46
C LYS A 10 18.57 19.46 0.80
N GLU A 11 17.34 19.94 0.83
CA GLU A 11 16.15 19.26 0.28
C GLU A 11 16.28 18.87 -1.19
N TYR A 12 17.07 19.62 -1.97
CA TYR A 12 17.31 19.36 -3.39
C TYR A 12 17.85 17.95 -3.68
N VAL A 13 18.53 17.30 -2.72
CA VAL A 13 19.06 15.94 -2.89
C VAL A 13 17.98 14.86 -2.87
N LEU A 14 16.74 15.20 -2.47
CA LEU A 14 15.57 14.32 -2.54
C LEU A 14 14.94 14.31 -3.95
N GLU A 15 15.36 15.23 -4.83
CA GLU A 15 14.84 15.35 -6.19
C GLU A 15 15.94 15.19 -7.25
N LYS A 16 17.16 15.64 -6.95
CA LYS A 16 18.28 15.64 -7.88
C LYS A 16 19.27 14.53 -7.53
N SER A 17 19.43 13.57 -8.43
CA SER A 17 20.43 12.51 -8.32
C SER A 17 21.85 13.05 -8.53
N LEU A 18 22.82 12.44 -7.87
CA LEU A 18 24.23 12.67 -8.19
C LEU A 18 24.56 12.00 -9.54
N PRO A 19 25.30 12.67 -10.45
CA PRO A 19 25.77 12.03 -11.66
C PRO A 19 26.60 10.77 -11.33
N PRO A 20 26.43 9.68 -12.11
CA PRO A 20 27.11 8.41 -11.84
C PRO A 20 28.63 8.51 -12.00
N GLU A 21 29.09 9.39 -12.90
CA GLU A 21 30.51 9.62 -13.12
C GLU A 21 31.03 10.81 -12.31
N LYS A 22 32.16 10.60 -11.64
CA LYS A 22 32.91 11.68 -11.01
C LYS A 22 33.46 12.64 -12.08
N PRO A 23 33.55 13.96 -11.79
CA PRO A 23 34.20 14.90 -12.70
C PRO A 23 35.62 14.46 -13.02
N LYS A 24 35.99 14.55 -14.31
CA LYS A 24 37.34 14.19 -14.79
C LYS A 24 38.42 15.05 -14.11
N SER A 25 39.66 14.56 -14.10
CA SER A 25 40.82 15.31 -13.55
C SER A 25 41.18 16.59 -14.32
N ASN A 26 40.54 16.85 -15.46
CA ASN A 26 40.62 18.12 -16.19
C ASN A 26 39.36 19.00 -16.04
N ALA A 27 38.33 18.54 -15.31
CA ALA A 27 37.14 19.32 -15.03
C ALA A 27 37.49 20.55 -14.18
N SER A 28 36.70 21.61 -14.30
CA SER A 28 36.89 22.86 -13.57
C SER A 28 36.82 22.63 -12.06
N HIS A 29 37.49 23.51 -11.33
CA HIS A 29 37.47 23.46 -9.86
C HIS A 29 36.04 23.63 -9.32
N ALA A 30 35.24 24.49 -9.93
CA ALA A 30 33.83 24.72 -9.56
C ALA A 30 32.97 23.46 -9.75
N GLU A 31 33.17 22.69 -10.82
CA GLU A 31 32.46 21.42 -11.05
C GLU A 31 32.80 20.39 -9.98
N ARG A 32 34.07 20.25 -9.60
CA ARG A 32 34.50 19.32 -8.53
C ARG A 32 33.91 19.68 -7.18
N ILE A 33 34.00 20.96 -6.79
CA ILE A 33 33.41 21.45 -5.53
C ILE A 33 31.91 21.19 -5.50
N THR A 34 31.21 21.45 -6.61
CA THR A 34 29.76 21.23 -6.69
C THR A 34 29.39 19.76 -6.53
N TYR A 35 30.15 18.86 -7.17
CA TYR A 35 29.97 17.42 -7.05
C TYR A 35 30.24 16.93 -5.62
N GLU A 36 31.38 17.31 -5.03
CA GLU A 36 31.75 16.94 -3.66
C GLU A 36 30.74 17.44 -2.64
N LYS A 37 30.28 18.68 -2.79
CA LYS A 37 29.21 19.25 -1.94
C LYS A 37 27.92 18.44 -2.07
N HIS A 38 27.51 18.07 -3.29
CA HIS A 38 26.31 17.27 -3.48
C HIS A 38 26.44 15.87 -2.86
N ALA A 39 27.59 15.21 -3.03
CA ALA A 39 27.87 13.93 -2.40
C ALA A 39 27.82 14.03 -0.87
N SER A 40 28.41 15.07 -0.28
CA SER A 40 28.33 15.33 1.16
C SER A 40 26.90 15.58 1.63
N ASP A 41 26.14 16.41 0.89
CA ASP A 41 24.75 16.73 1.23
C ASP A 41 23.86 15.47 1.17
N MET A 42 24.10 14.55 0.22
CA MET A 42 23.40 13.25 0.18
C MET A 42 23.69 12.39 1.41
N VAL A 43 24.97 12.27 1.80
CA VAL A 43 25.37 11.48 2.99
C VAL A 43 24.70 12.04 4.24
N ASP A 44 24.70 13.36 4.42
CA ASP A 44 24.05 14.01 5.57
C ASP A 44 22.55 13.69 5.62
N VAL A 45 21.87 13.75 4.46
CA VAL A 45 20.43 13.46 4.38
C VAL A 45 20.15 11.97 4.59
N CYS A 46 20.94 11.05 4.01
CA CYS A 46 20.84 9.61 4.30
C CYS A 46 21.01 9.33 5.79
N CYS A 47 22.02 9.91 6.44
CA CYS A 47 22.26 9.75 7.86
C CYS A 47 21.09 10.27 8.70
N LEU A 48 20.55 11.43 8.34
CA LEU A 48 19.38 12.00 9.00
C LEU A 48 18.14 11.11 8.83
N MET A 49 17.88 10.62 7.61
CA MET A 49 16.76 9.72 7.33
C MET A 49 16.87 8.46 8.18
N LEU A 50 18.02 7.78 8.14
CA LEU A 50 18.29 6.58 8.95
C LEU A 50 18.15 6.83 10.45
N ALA A 51 18.62 7.97 10.96
CA ALA A 51 18.52 8.32 12.37
C ALA A 51 17.07 8.59 12.83
N THR A 52 16.17 8.93 11.91
CA THR A 52 14.74 9.16 12.22
C THR A 52 13.88 7.91 12.03
N MET A 53 14.41 6.86 11.43
CA MET A 53 13.74 5.58 11.25
C MET A 53 13.72 4.77 12.56
N ASN A 54 12.79 3.83 12.66
CA ASN A 54 12.87 2.77 13.67
C ASN A 54 13.99 1.78 13.32
N SER A 55 14.33 0.89 14.26
CA SER A 55 15.43 -0.06 14.10
C SER A 55 15.32 -0.98 12.89
N ASP A 56 14.10 -1.35 12.49
CA ASP A 56 13.89 -2.31 11.40
C ASP A 56 14.08 -1.65 10.04
N LEU A 57 13.49 -0.46 9.87
CA LEU A 57 13.69 0.36 8.68
C LEU A 57 15.14 0.82 8.57
N GLN A 58 15.77 1.21 9.68
CA GLN A 58 17.17 1.61 9.67
C GLN A 58 18.07 0.49 9.14
N LYS A 59 17.88 -0.76 9.59
CA LYS A 59 18.62 -1.93 9.08
C LYS A 59 18.31 -2.20 7.61
N GLN A 60 17.05 -2.06 7.19
CA GLN A 60 16.66 -2.27 5.80
C GLN A 60 17.34 -1.29 4.83
N TYR A 61 17.55 -0.04 5.25
CA TYR A 61 18.10 1.02 4.41
C TYR A 61 19.57 1.36 4.69
N GLU A 62 20.26 0.65 5.58
CA GLU A 62 21.63 1.00 6.01
C GLU A 62 22.66 1.05 4.86
N ASN A 63 22.43 0.27 3.80
CA ASN A 63 23.29 0.17 2.63
C ASN A 63 22.77 0.96 1.42
N VAL A 64 21.69 1.74 1.58
CA VAL A 64 21.15 2.57 0.49
C VAL A 64 21.87 3.92 0.52
N GLU A 65 22.53 4.28 -0.58
CA GLU A 65 23.34 5.50 -0.68
C GLU A 65 22.56 6.70 -1.27
N SER A 66 21.31 6.47 -1.69
CA SER A 66 20.47 7.44 -2.36
C SER A 66 19.27 7.82 -1.48
N PRO A 67 19.17 9.08 -1.02
CA PRO A 67 17.98 9.58 -0.32
C PRO A 67 16.70 9.41 -1.15
N ILE A 68 16.82 9.51 -2.48
CA ILE A 68 15.72 9.36 -3.45
C ILE A 68 15.18 7.91 -3.43
N ASP A 69 16.08 6.93 -3.40
CA ASP A 69 15.69 5.52 -3.41
C ASP A 69 15.04 5.16 -2.07
N MET A 70 15.60 5.64 -0.95
CA MET A 70 14.99 5.47 0.38
C MET A 70 13.57 6.06 0.43
N ILE A 71 13.38 7.32 0.01
CA ILE A 71 12.06 7.96 0.09
C ILE A 71 11.05 7.32 -0.86
N THR A 72 11.50 6.88 -2.04
CA THR A 72 10.64 6.20 -3.02
C THR A 72 10.18 4.85 -2.50
N SER A 73 11.10 4.06 -1.95
CA SER A 73 10.79 2.75 -1.36
C SER A 73 9.88 2.88 -0.14
N LEU A 74 10.16 3.82 0.77
CA LEU A 74 9.30 4.13 1.91
C LEU A 74 7.88 4.50 1.47
N LYS A 75 7.74 5.38 0.47
CA LYS A 75 6.43 5.77 -0.07
C LYS A 75 5.65 4.57 -0.61
N GLY A 76 6.31 3.70 -1.37
CA GLY A 76 5.72 2.46 -1.89
C GLY A 76 5.21 1.56 -0.76
N MET A 77 6.05 1.33 0.26
CA MET A 77 5.70 0.51 1.42
C MET A 77 4.52 1.09 2.21
N PHE A 78 4.47 2.40 2.46
CA PHE A 78 3.33 3.02 3.15
C PHE A 78 2.05 2.99 2.31
N GLN A 79 2.17 3.12 0.99
CA GLN A 79 1.04 2.95 0.07
C GLN A 79 0.50 1.52 0.14
N GLU A 80 1.37 0.52 0.02
CA GLU A 80 1.01 -0.90 0.14
C GLU A 80 0.30 -1.18 1.48
N GLN A 81 0.87 -0.75 2.61
CA GLN A 81 0.26 -0.93 3.92
C GLN A 81 -1.11 -0.25 4.03
N GLY A 82 -1.24 0.96 3.49
CA GLY A 82 -2.52 1.67 3.45
C GLY A 82 -3.58 0.92 2.64
N MET A 83 -3.17 0.33 1.51
CA MET A 83 -4.03 -0.47 0.65
C MET A 83 -4.47 -1.79 1.31
N VAL A 84 -3.54 -2.52 1.92
CA VAL A 84 -3.85 -3.75 2.69
C VAL A 84 -4.82 -3.45 3.82
N LYS A 85 -4.57 -2.37 4.57
CA LYS A 85 -5.46 -1.91 5.64
C LYS A 85 -6.86 -1.59 5.10
N ALA A 86 -6.94 -0.83 4.01
CA ALA A 86 -8.22 -0.49 3.38
C ALA A 86 -8.98 -1.73 2.91
N LEU A 87 -8.29 -2.76 2.40
CA LEU A 87 -8.91 -4.03 2.01
C LEU A 87 -9.46 -4.80 3.22
N ILE A 88 -8.70 -4.93 4.30
CA ILE A 88 -9.09 -5.65 5.53
C ILE A 88 -10.28 -4.96 6.23
N ASP A 89 -10.22 -3.62 6.30
CA ASP A 89 -11.23 -2.78 6.95
C ASP A 89 -12.48 -2.60 6.07
N CYS A 90 -12.45 -2.98 4.79
CA CYS A 90 -13.59 -2.86 3.88
C CYS A 90 -14.67 -3.85 4.31
N LYS A 91 -15.70 -3.38 5.02
CA LYS A 91 -16.88 -4.16 5.40
C LYS A 91 -18.11 -3.70 4.63
N LEU A 92 -18.95 -4.65 4.26
CA LEU A 92 -20.26 -4.40 3.67
C LEU A 92 -21.19 -3.89 4.79
N PRO A 93 -21.67 -2.64 4.74
CA PRO A 93 -22.66 -2.17 5.70
C PRO A 93 -23.98 -2.92 5.51
N THR A 94 -24.73 -3.07 6.59
CA THR A 94 -26.10 -3.62 6.54
C THR A 94 -26.93 -2.85 5.51
N ASP A 95 -27.72 -3.58 4.72
CA ASP A 95 -28.59 -3.06 3.65
C ASP A 95 -27.90 -2.40 2.45
N SER A 96 -26.56 -2.40 2.40
CA SER A 96 -25.82 -1.95 1.22
C SER A 96 -25.79 -3.02 0.11
N PRO A 97 -25.76 -2.62 -1.16
CA PRO A 97 -25.68 -3.55 -2.27
C PRO A 97 -24.32 -4.26 -2.30
N VAL A 98 -24.33 -5.59 -2.45
CA VAL A 98 -23.13 -6.43 -2.47
C VAL A 98 -22.28 -6.20 -3.71
N SER A 99 -22.89 -5.84 -4.84
CA SER A 99 -22.16 -5.70 -6.11
C SER A 99 -21.14 -4.56 -6.10
N PRO A 100 -21.49 -3.31 -5.74
CA PRO A 100 -20.50 -2.24 -5.59
C PRO A 100 -19.41 -2.55 -4.57
N HIS A 101 -19.75 -3.27 -3.50
CA HIS A 101 -18.78 -3.67 -2.47
C HIS A 101 -17.74 -4.65 -3.01
N VAL A 102 -18.15 -5.71 -3.70
CA VAL A 102 -17.23 -6.68 -4.31
C VAL A 102 -16.34 -6.00 -5.37
N ILE A 103 -16.90 -5.08 -6.18
CA ILE A 103 -16.13 -4.29 -7.15
C ILE A 103 -15.08 -3.43 -6.44
N LYS A 104 -15.43 -2.79 -5.33
CA LYS A 104 -14.50 -1.99 -4.53
C LYS A 104 -13.35 -2.84 -3.98
N MET A 105 -13.66 -4.02 -3.42
CA MET A 105 -12.64 -4.93 -2.91
C MET A 105 -11.73 -5.45 -4.03
N LYS A 106 -12.28 -5.80 -5.19
CA LYS A 106 -11.49 -6.15 -6.38
C LYS A 106 -10.56 -5.01 -6.78
N GLY A 107 -11.02 -3.76 -6.72
CA GLY A 107 -10.18 -2.60 -6.98
C GLY A 107 -8.97 -2.49 -6.06
N TYR A 108 -9.11 -2.81 -4.76
CA TYR A 108 -7.97 -2.88 -3.85
C TYR A 108 -7.00 -4.02 -4.21
N ILE A 109 -7.53 -5.20 -4.52
CA ILE A 109 -6.73 -6.37 -4.92
C ILE A 109 -5.93 -6.08 -6.20
N ASP A 110 -6.58 -5.51 -7.22
CA ASP A 110 -5.94 -5.17 -8.51
C ASP A 110 -4.84 -4.11 -8.32
N ASN A 111 -5.05 -3.14 -7.42
CA ASN A 111 -4.07 -2.11 -7.15
C ASN A 111 -2.89 -2.62 -6.31
N LEU A 112 -3.10 -3.57 -5.39
CA LEU A 112 -1.99 -4.26 -4.71
C LEU A 112 -1.13 -5.06 -5.70
N ALA A 113 -1.74 -5.70 -6.71
CA ALA A 113 -0.99 -6.36 -7.77
C ALA A 113 -0.14 -5.39 -8.60
N LYS A 114 -0.56 -4.13 -8.77
CA LYS A 114 0.24 -3.07 -9.44
C LYS A 114 1.40 -2.57 -8.59
N LEU A 115 1.37 -2.79 -7.28
CA LEU A 115 2.45 -2.49 -6.35
C LEU A 115 3.40 -3.68 -6.16
N ASP A 116 3.36 -4.67 -7.07
CA ASP A 116 4.11 -5.93 -6.99
C ASP A 116 3.79 -6.79 -5.75
N CYS A 117 2.61 -6.58 -5.16
CA CYS A 117 2.11 -7.31 -3.99
C CYS A 117 0.80 -8.08 -4.32
N PRO A 118 0.84 -9.08 -5.20
CA PRO A 118 -0.36 -9.80 -5.63
C PRO A 118 -0.97 -10.62 -4.49
N ILE A 119 -2.30 -10.54 -4.36
CA ILE A 119 -3.07 -11.39 -3.45
C ILE A 119 -3.50 -12.65 -4.20
N SER A 120 -3.23 -13.82 -3.61
CA SER A 120 -3.72 -15.10 -4.14
C SER A 120 -5.25 -15.11 -4.23
N GLN A 121 -5.81 -15.78 -5.25
CA GLN A 121 -7.26 -15.84 -5.42
C GLN A 121 -7.99 -16.34 -4.17
N ASP A 122 -7.47 -17.37 -3.50
CA ASP A 122 -8.09 -17.95 -2.30
C ASP A 122 -8.18 -16.92 -1.16
N LEU A 123 -7.07 -16.23 -0.87
CA LEU A 123 -7.06 -15.15 0.12
C LEU A 123 -8.00 -13.99 -0.27
N ALA A 124 -8.09 -13.65 -1.56
CA ALA A 124 -9.02 -12.62 -2.03
C ALA A 124 -10.48 -13.02 -1.77
N ILE A 125 -10.83 -14.28 -2.02
CA ILE A 125 -12.15 -14.85 -1.72
C ILE A 125 -12.42 -14.80 -0.23
N ASP A 126 -11.49 -15.27 0.60
CA ASP A 126 -11.63 -15.29 2.06
C ASP A 126 -11.84 -13.88 2.63
N LEU A 127 -11.09 -12.90 2.12
CA LEU A 127 -11.23 -11.50 2.52
C LEU A 127 -12.62 -10.96 2.13
N ILE A 128 -13.11 -11.27 0.93
CA ILE A 128 -14.46 -10.89 0.49
C ILE A 128 -15.51 -11.56 1.37
N LEU A 129 -15.42 -12.86 1.65
CA LEU A 129 -16.39 -13.55 2.52
C LEU A 129 -16.40 -12.94 3.94
N LYS A 130 -15.23 -12.64 4.51
CA LYS A 130 -15.08 -12.01 5.83
C LYS A 130 -15.50 -10.54 5.86
N SER A 131 -15.71 -9.92 4.70
CA SER A 131 -16.17 -8.53 4.59
C SER A 131 -17.69 -8.39 4.65
N LEU A 132 -18.43 -9.47 4.39
CA LEU A 132 -19.88 -9.44 4.26
C LEU A 132 -20.54 -9.14 5.61
N SER A 133 -21.73 -8.56 5.56
CA SER A 133 -22.60 -8.40 6.73
C SER A 133 -23.18 -9.76 7.16
N SER A 134 -23.61 -9.86 8.43
CA SER A 134 -24.18 -11.09 9.00
C SER A 134 -25.41 -11.62 8.26
N SER A 135 -26.11 -10.78 7.48
CA SER A 135 -27.17 -11.21 6.57
C SER A 135 -26.72 -12.26 5.53
N TYR A 136 -25.41 -12.39 5.28
CA TYR A 136 -24.82 -13.38 4.39
C TYR A 136 -24.26 -14.60 5.12
N ASP A 137 -24.41 -14.74 6.44
CA ASP A 137 -23.79 -15.83 7.22
C ASP A 137 -24.20 -17.21 6.68
N GLN A 138 -25.47 -17.40 6.32
CA GLN A 138 -25.95 -18.66 5.74
C GLN A 138 -25.28 -18.97 4.38
N PHE A 139 -25.01 -17.93 3.58
CA PHE A 139 -24.28 -18.08 2.32
C PHE A 139 -22.81 -18.48 2.58
N VAL A 140 -22.15 -17.81 3.53
CA VAL A 140 -20.75 -18.08 3.88
C VAL A 140 -20.59 -19.50 4.42
N MET A 141 -21.46 -19.95 5.32
CA MET A 141 -21.47 -21.33 5.81
C MET A 141 -21.61 -22.33 4.67
N ASN A 142 -22.56 -22.11 3.75
CA ASN A 142 -22.78 -22.98 2.61
C ASN A 142 -21.57 -23.01 1.66
N TYR A 143 -20.97 -21.85 1.39
CA TYR A 143 -19.78 -21.74 0.54
C TYR A 143 -18.61 -22.56 1.11
N ASN A 144 -18.34 -22.40 2.42
CA ASN A 144 -17.26 -23.10 3.11
C ASN A 144 -17.50 -24.61 3.19
N MET A 145 -18.74 -25.04 3.43
CA MET A 145 -19.09 -26.46 3.55
C MET A 145 -18.93 -27.22 2.23
N HIS A 146 -19.18 -26.55 1.10
CA HIS A 146 -19.12 -27.18 -0.22
C HIS A 146 -17.76 -27.05 -0.91
N ASN A 147 -16.74 -26.45 -0.26
CA ASN A 147 -15.39 -26.23 -0.81
C ASN A 147 -15.43 -25.77 -2.27
N LEU A 148 -16.26 -24.76 -2.55
CA LEU A 148 -16.47 -24.27 -3.91
C LEU A 148 -15.22 -23.51 -4.37
N THR A 149 -14.28 -24.19 -5.02
CA THR A 149 -13.19 -23.50 -5.73
C THR A 149 -13.81 -22.70 -6.87
N LYS A 150 -13.89 -21.38 -6.69
CA LYS A 150 -14.57 -20.46 -7.61
C LYS A 150 -13.67 -19.30 -7.93
N THR A 151 -13.82 -18.77 -9.14
CA THR A 151 -13.22 -17.49 -9.50
C THR A 151 -13.94 -16.34 -8.79
N LEU A 152 -13.28 -15.18 -8.68
CA LEU A 152 -13.91 -13.97 -8.11
C LEU A 152 -15.18 -13.56 -8.86
N THR A 153 -15.22 -13.77 -10.17
CA THR A 153 -16.39 -13.47 -11.00
C THR A 153 -17.57 -14.38 -10.67
N GLU A 154 -17.32 -15.69 -10.48
CA GLU A 154 -18.36 -16.63 -10.06
C GLU A 154 -18.87 -16.31 -8.65
N LEU A 155 -17.97 -16.02 -7.70
CA LEU A 155 -18.33 -15.61 -6.35
C LEU A 155 -19.24 -14.37 -6.37
N HIS A 156 -18.90 -13.37 -7.18
CA HIS A 156 -19.71 -12.16 -7.34
C HIS A 156 -21.12 -12.49 -7.85
N GLY A 157 -21.24 -13.35 -8.87
CA GLY A 157 -22.52 -13.81 -9.38
C GLY A 157 -23.36 -14.53 -8.32
N MET A 158 -22.73 -15.40 -7.53
CA MET A 158 -23.39 -16.13 -6.44
C MET A 158 -23.87 -15.19 -5.33
N LEU A 159 -23.05 -14.22 -4.92
CA LEU A 159 -23.41 -13.21 -3.91
C LEU A 159 -24.60 -12.35 -4.37
N ARG A 160 -24.63 -11.97 -5.65
CA ARG A 160 -25.75 -11.20 -6.22
C ARG A 160 -27.06 -12.01 -6.21
N SER A 161 -26.99 -13.30 -6.51
CA SER A 161 -28.15 -14.21 -6.42
C SER A 161 -28.62 -14.36 -4.96
N ALA A 162 -27.69 -14.50 -4.02
CA ALA A 162 -27.99 -14.58 -2.59
C ALA A 162 -28.65 -13.30 -2.07
N GLU A 163 -28.17 -12.12 -2.46
CA GLU A 163 -28.75 -10.83 -2.09
C GLU A 163 -30.24 -10.75 -2.47
N SER A 164 -30.59 -11.23 -3.67
CA SER A 164 -31.98 -11.24 -4.15
C SER A 164 -32.90 -12.13 -3.31
N ASN A 165 -32.36 -13.19 -2.71
CA ASN A 165 -33.10 -14.07 -1.80
C ASN A 165 -33.21 -13.47 -0.39
N ILE A 166 -32.14 -12.83 0.09
CA ILE A 166 -32.12 -12.14 1.39
C ILE A 166 -33.16 -11.02 1.41
N LYS A 167 -33.24 -10.19 0.35
CA LYS A 167 -34.23 -9.12 0.21
C LYS A 167 -35.69 -9.60 0.18
N LYS A 168 -35.93 -10.86 -0.19
CA LYS A 168 -37.27 -11.48 -0.19
C LYS A 168 -37.65 -12.10 1.16
N GLY A 169 -36.66 -12.38 2.00
CA GLY A 169 -36.82 -13.06 3.28
C GLY A 169 -37.07 -12.13 4.47
N THR A 170 -36.89 -10.81 4.34
CA THR A 170 -37.29 -9.84 5.36
C THR A 170 -38.82 -9.81 5.44
N PRO A 171 -39.45 -10.28 6.53
CA PRO A 171 -40.88 -10.10 6.70
C PRO A 171 -41.16 -8.60 6.72
N HIS A 172 -42.12 -8.14 5.93
CA HIS A 172 -42.82 -6.89 6.24
C HIS A 172 -43.44 -7.05 7.62
N VAL A 173 -42.74 -6.62 8.66
CA VAL A 173 -43.38 -6.31 9.93
C VAL A 173 -44.10 -4.99 9.69
N LEU A 174 -45.37 -5.10 9.29
CA LEU A 174 -46.34 -4.02 9.39
C LEU A 174 -46.38 -3.60 10.86
N MET A 175 -45.91 -2.38 11.15
CA MET A 175 -46.37 -1.60 12.31
C MET A 175 -47.35 -0.55 11.81
#